data_AF-A0A0T1X3L8-F1
#
_entry.id   AF-A0A0T1X3L8-F1
#
_cell.length_a   1.000
_cell.length_b   1.000
_cell.length_c   1.000
_cell.angle_alpha   90.00
_cell.angle_beta   90.00
_cell.angle_gamma   90.00
#
_symmetry.space_group_name_H-M   'P 1'
#
loop_
_entity.id
_entity.type
_entity.pdbx_description
1 polymer ?
#
loop_
_entity_poly.entity_id
_entity_poly.type
_entity_poly.pdbx_seq_one_letter_code
_entity_poly.pdbx_strand_id
1 'polypeptide(L)' 'MGTQPKVLEPVDQGNSADDVIIEQIHALCGIQAATAVAVCGLDAWFDGEEAEFRRLAGIFRRLRN' A
#
# COMPACT_ATOMS: atom_id res chain seq x y z
N MET A 1 41.51 11.43 3.43
CA MET A 1 40.51 10.83 2.52
C MET A 1 39.89 9.65 3.24
N GLY A 2 38.70 9.83 3.81
CA GLY A 2 37.92 8.74 4.42
C GLY A 2 36.61 8.64 3.65
N THR A 3 36.42 7.55 2.90
CA THR A 3 35.17 7.27 2.19
C THR A 3 34.13 6.80 3.18
N GLN A 4 33.05 7.58 3.34
CA GLN A 4 31.86 7.16 4.07
C GLN A 4 31.22 5.92 3.43
N PRO A 5 30.70 4.95 4.22
CA PRO A 5 29.84 3.92 3.70
C PRO A 5 28.49 4.56 3.34
N LYS A 6 28.11 4.44 2.06
CA LYS A 6 26.79 4.80 1.54
C LYS A 6 25.77 3.97 2.33
N VAL A 7 25.04 4.62 3.25
CA VAL A 7 23.81 4.07 3.82
C VAL A 7 22.93 3.73 2.62
N LEU A 8 22.67 2.44 2.45
CA LEU A 8 21.70 1.95 1.49
C LEU A 8 20.35 2.45 2.02
N GLU A 9 19.84 3.52 1.41
CA GLU A 9 18.44 3.86 1.48
C GLU A 9 17.65 2.56 1.23
N PRO A 10 16.62 2.26 2.04
CA PRO A 10 15.75 1.12 1.74
C PRO A 10 15.11 1.46 0.39
N VAL A 11 15.57 0.73 -0.64
CA VAL A 11 14.91 0.67 -1.93
C VAL A 11 13.42 0.49 -1.66
N ASP A 12 12.62 1.30 -2.33
CA ASP A 12 11.17 1.22 -2.47
C ASP A 12 10.72 -0.21 -2.84
N GLN A 13 10.77 -1.10 -1.85
CA GLN A 13 10.27 -2.48 -1.87
C GLN A 13 8.77 -2.48 -1.55
N GLY A 14 8.11 -1.33 -1.62
CA GLY A 14 6.66 -1.19 -1.53
C GLY A 14 5.93 -1.78 -2.74
N ASN A 15 6.62 -2.07 -3.85
CA ASN A 15 5.92 -2.50 -5.05
C ASN A 15 5.51 -3.99 -5.03
N SER A 16 6.37 -4.90 -4.53
CA SER A 16 6.07 -6.35 -4.60
C SER A 16 5.07 -6.83 -3.55
N ALA A 17 5.07 -6.24 -2.35
CA ALA A 17 4.16 -6.65 -1.29
C ALA A 17 2.74 -6.15 -1.55
N ASP A 18 2.60 -4.93 -2.06
CA ASP A 18 1.31 -4.34 -2.37
C ASP A 18 0.67 -5.02 -3.59
N ASP A 19 1.45 -5.43 -4.59
CA ASP A 19 0.95 -6.19 -5.74
C ASP A 19 0.39 -7.56 -5.31
N VAL A 20 1.06 -8.25 -4.38
CA VAL A 20 0.57 -9.52 -3.82
C VAL A 20 -0.69 -9.31 -2.96
N ILE A 21 -0.82 -8.17 -2.29
CA ILE A 21 -2.04 -7.80 -1.55
C ILE A 21 -3.18 -7.47 -2.51
N ILE A 22 -2.90 -6.78 -3.61
CA ILE A 22 -3.88 -6.47 -4.65
C ILE A 22 -4.44 -7.76 -5.26
N GLU A 23 -3.59 -8.71 -5.63
CA GLU A 23 -4.04 -10.00 -6.18
C GLU A 23 -4.88 -10.80 -5.18
N GLN A 24 -4.47 -10.83 -3.90
CA GLN A 24 -5.24 -11.50 -2.85
C GLN A 24 -6.59 -10.84 -2.59
N ILE A 25 -6.65 -9.51 -2.52
CA ILE A 25 -7.90 -8.78 -2.32
C ILE A 25 -8.83 -8.97 -3.53
N HIS A 26 -8.29 -9.00 -4.74
CA HIS A 26 -9.07 -9.37 -5.93
C HIS A 26 -9.61 -10.80 -5.84
N ALA A 27 -8.79 -11.76 -5.41
CA ALA A 27 -9.22 -13.16 -5.26
C ALA A 27 -10.30 -13.34 -4.18
N LEU A 28 -10.23 -12.58 -3.09
CA LEU A 28 -11.15 -12.68 -1.95
C LEU A 28 -12.44 -11.88 -2.15
N CYS A 29 -12.33 -10.64 -2.66
CA CYS A 29 -13.44 -9.69 -2.72
C CYS A 29 -14.00 -9.50 -4.14
N GLY A 30 -13.33 -10.01 -5.17
CA GLY A 30 -13.75 -9.89 -6.56
C GLY A 30 -14.00 -8.43 -6.96
N ILE A 31 -15.20 -8.15 -7.47
CA ILE A 31 -15.60 -6.80 -7.88
C ILE A 31 -15.66 -5.79 -6.72
N GLN A 32 -15.75 -6.27 -5.47
CA GLN A 32 -15.81 -5.42 -4.28
C GLN A 32 -14.42 -5.06 -3.72
N ALA A 33 -13.33 -5.54 -4.34
CA ALA A 33 -11.96 -5.29 -3.90
C ALA A 33 -11.66 -3.80 -3.66
N ALA A 34 -12.05 -2.94 -4.61
CA ALA A 34 -11.87 -1.50 -4.46
C ALA A 34 -12.66 -0.91 -3.28
N THR A 35 -13.90 -1.37 -3.08
CA THR A 35 -14.74 -0.93 -1.96
C THR A 35 -14.15 -1.37 -0.61
N ALA A 36 -13.67 -2.61 -0.51
CA ALA A 36 -13.04 -3.12 0.71
C ALA A 36 -11.80 -2.27 1.09
N VAL A 37 -10.91 -1.99 0.13
CA VAL A 37 -9.73 -1.14 0.37
C VAL A 37 -10.11 0.29 0.74
N ALA A 38 -11.17 0.84 0.14
CA ALA A 38 -11.64 2.17 0.49
C ALA A 38 -12.17 2.25 1.94
N VAL A 39 -12.87 1.22 2.41
CA VAL A 39 -13.36 1.15 3.79
C VAL A 39 -12.20 1.02 4.77
N CYS A 40 -11.21 0.16 4.50
CA CYS A 40 -10.01 0.06 5.33
C CYS A 40 -9.22 1.38 5.36
N GLY A 41 -9.11 2.07 4.22
CA GLY A 41 -8.46 3.38 4.17
C GLY A 41 -9.19 4.43 5.01
N LEU A 42 -10.52 4.38 5.04
CA LEU A 42 -11.32 5.30 5.86
C LEU A 42 -11.14 5.03 7.36
N ASP A 43 -11.04 3.77 7.75
CA ASP A 43 -10.77 3.34 9.14
C ASP A 43 -9.41 3.88 9.62
N ALA A 44 -8.35 3.65 8.82
CA ALA A 44 -7.02 4.18 9.09
C ALA A 44 -6.98 5.71 9.16
N TRP A 45 -7.80 6.41 8.37
CA TRP A 45 -7.96 7.86 8.51
C TRP A 45 -8.53 8.19 9.88
N PHE A 46 -9.66 7.59 10.26
CA PHE A 46 -10.30 7.87 11.55
C PHE A 46 -9.36 7.62 12.74
N ASP A 47 -8.49 6.62 12.65
CA ASP A 47 -7.48 6.31 13.67
C ASP A 47 -6.23 7.22 13.62
N GLY A 48 -6.14 8.10 12.63
CA GLY A 48 -5.01 9.02 12.45
C GLY A 48 -3.74 8.36 11.88
N GLU A 49 -3.86 7.15 11.34
CA GLU A 49 -2.77 6.38 10.76
C GLU A 49 -2.47 6.82 9.33
N GLU A 50 -1.88 8.02 9.18
CA GLU A 50 -1.63 8.62 7.87
C GLU A 50 -0.80 7.75 6.91
N ALA A 51 0.16 6.98 7.44
CA ALA A 51 1.00 6.10 6.63
C ALA A 51 0.19 4.96 6.01
N GLU A 52 -0.71 4.35 6.79
CA GLU A 52 -1.58 3.27 6.36
C GLU A 52 -2.65 3.79 5.38
N PHE A 53 -3.28 4.92 5.70
CA PHE A 53 -4.21 5.58 4.78
C PHE A 53 -3.56 5.85 3.42
N ARG A 54 -2.34 6.41 3.40
CA ARG A 54 -1.64 6.78 2.17
C ARG A 54 -1.26 5.55 1.34
N ARG A 55 -0.91 4.44 2.01
CA ARG A 55 -0.66 3.15 1.38
C ARG A 55 -1.93 2.55 0.76
N LEU A 56 -3.03 2.50 1.52
CA LEU A 56 -4.32 1.99 1.06
C LEU A 56 -4.89 2.83 -0.09
N ALA A 57 -4.69 4.16 -0.07
CA ALA A 57 -5.03 5.03 -1.19
C ALA A 57 -4.19 4.76 -2.46
N GLY A 58 -2.97 4.23 -2.31
CA GLY A 58 -2.16 3.74 -3.42
C GLY A 58 -2.74 2.46 -4.02
N ILE A 59 -3.04 1.48 -3.17
CA ILE A 59 -3.66 0.19 -3.54
C ILE A 59 -5.02 0.42 -4.22
N PHE A 60 -5.88 1.28 -3.65
CA PHE A 60 -7.17 1.63 -4.22
C PHE A 60 -7.06 2.18 -5.65
N ARG A 61 -6.06 3.02 -5.91
CA ARG A 61 -5.82 3.56 -7.26
C ARG A 61 -5.40 2.48 -8.25
N ARG A 62 -4.65 1.48 -7.82
CA ARG A 62 -4.24 0.34 -8.66
C ARG A 62 -5.41 -0.60 -8.95
N LEU A 63 -6.28 -0.86 -7.98
CA LEU A 63 -7.49 -1.69 -8.16
C LEU A 63 -8.52 -1.11 -9.14
N ARG A 64 -8.45 0.20 -9.40
CA ARG A 64 -9.44 0.92 -10.20
C ARG A 64 -9.01 1.13 -11.66
N ASN A 65 -7.77 0.82 -11.99
CA ASN A 65 -7.17 0.94 -13.33
C ASN A 65 -7.07 -0.44 -13.99
#